data_AF-A0A966YEV8-F1
#
_entry.id   AF-A0A966YEV8-F1
#
_cell.length_a   1.000
_cell.length_b   1.000
_cell.length_c   1.000
_cell.angle_alpha   90.00
_cell.angle_beta   90.00
_cell.angle_gamma   90.00
#
_symmetry.space_group_name_H-M   'P 1'
#
loop_
_entity.id
_entity.type
_entity.pdbx_description
1 polymer ?
#
loop_
_entity_poly.entity_id
_entity_poly.type
_entity_poly.pdbx_seq_one_letter_code
_entity_poly.pdbx_strand_id
1 'polypeptide(L)'
;MKLIGFYENPHVELYDLRQDLAESNNLAESRPQQAAELKQKLETYLVAIKADMPQPNPEYDPALPASSQSKKGGKRGSSKTMLKGSKKPKKTKRSAS
;
A
#
# COMPACT_ATOMS: atom_id res chain seq x y z
N MET A 1 2.05 -0.59 25.63
CA MET A 1 1.11 0.22 24.83
C MET A 1 1.51 0.15 23.38
N LYS A 2 0.53 0.00 22.49
CA LYS A 2 0.67 0.05 21.04
C LYS A 2 -0.25 1.13 20.51
N LEU A 3 0.22 1.96 19.57
CA LEU A 3 -0.56 2.99 18.90
C LEU A 3 -0.68 2.64 17.41
N ILE A 4 -1.87 2.79 16.86
CA ILE A 4 -2.13 2.71 15.41
C ILE A 4 -2.66 4.08 14.96
N GLY A 5 -2.10 4.62 13.88
CA GLY A 5 -2.55 5.88 13.28
C GLY A 5 -3.11 5.63 11.89
N PHE A 6 -4.30 6.17 11.62
CA PHE A 6 -5.00 6.01 10.36
C PHE A 6 -4.91 7.29 9.52
N TYR A 7 -4.58 7.16 8.23
CA TYR A 7 -4.41 8.29 7.32
C TYR A 7 -5.67 8.61 6.49
N GLU A 8 -6.50 7.60 6.22
CA GLU A 8 -7.74 7.76 5.42
C GLU A 8 -8.79 8.57 6.18
N ASN A 9 -8.92 8.30 7.47
CA ASN A 9 -9.73 9.04 8.42
C ASN A 9 -8.80 9.39 9.58
N PRO A 10 -8.29 10.63 9.70
CA PRO A 10 -7.29 10.98 10.70
C PRO A 10 -7.77 10.72 12.13
N HIS A 11 -7.35 9.59 12.70
CA HIS A 11 -7.56 9.22 14.10
C HIS A 11 -6.47 8.25 14.57
N VAL A 12 -6.45 7.99 15.87
CA VAL A 12 -5.53 7.04 16.48
C VAL A 12 -6.28 6.06 17.36
N GLU A 13 -5.74 4.86 17.45
CA GLU A 13 -6.17 3.82 18.38
C GLU A 13 -5.02 3.46 19.31
N LEU A 14 -5.35 3.18 20.57
CA LEU A 14 -4.38 2.85 21.62
C LEU A 14 -4.77 1.54 22.31
N TYR A 15 -3.83 0.59 22.40
CA TYR A 15 -4.06 -0.72 23.02
C TYR A 15 -3.01 -1.05 24.08
N ASP A 16 -3.43 -1.68 25.18
CA ASP A 16 -2.51 -2.29 26.15
C ASP A 16 -2.37 -3.79 25.89
N LEU A 17 -1.43 -4.16 25.01
CA LEU A 17 -1.16 -5.55 24.65
C LEU A 17 -0.82 -6.48 25.82
N ARG A 18 -0.48 -5.95 27.00
CA ARG A 18 -0.25 -6.78 28.19
C ARG A 18 -1.54 -7.30 28.80
N GLN A 19 -2.65 -6.58 28.59
CA GLN A 19 -3.96 -6.85 29.16
C GLN A 19 -4.98 -7.26 28.10
N ASP A 20 -4.79 -6.81 26.85
CA ASP A 20 -5.68 -7.02 25.72
C ASP A 20 -4.87 -7.36 24.47
N LEU A 21 -4.48 -8.64 24.34
CA LEU A 21 -3.73 -9.14 23.18
C LEU A 21 -4.56 -9.17 21.89
N ALA A 22 -5.90 -9.19 22.00
CA ALA A 22 -6.81 -9.23 20.87
C ALA A 22 -7.13 -7.83 20.30
N GLU A 23 -6.61 -6.76 20.91
CA GLU A 23 -6.84 -5.37 20.50
C GLU A 23 -8.34 -5.01 20.44
N SER A 24 -9.09 -5.55 21.39
CA SER A 24 -10.55 -5.43 21.46
C SER A 24 -11.02 -4.11 22.07
N ASN A 25 -10.17 -3.43 22.84
CA ASN A 25 -10.53 -2.22 23.58
C ASN A 25 -9.64 -1.03 23.22
N ASN A 26 -10.19 -0.08 22.47
CA ASN A 26 -9.51 1.16 22.15
C ASN A 26 -9.48 2.11 23.36
N LEU A 27 -8.28 2.42 23.84
CA LEU A 27 -8.01 3.29 24.99
C LEU A 27 -7.64 4.73 24.62
N ALA A 28 -7.72 5.12 23.34
CA ALA A 28 -7.23 6.44 22.89
C ALA A 28 -7.94 7.60 23.61
N GLU A 29 -9.26 7.51 23.77
CA GLU A 29 -10.07 8.53 24.45
C GLU A 29 -9.92 8.48 25.97
N SER A 30 -9.73 7.30 26.55
CA SER A 30 -9.61 7.13 28.00
C SER A 30 -8.20 7.42 28.53
N ARG A 31 -7.18 7.37 27.66
CA ARG A 31 -5.77 7.66 28.00
C ARG A 31 -5.12 8.62 27.00
N PRO A 32 -5.64 9.85 26.85
CA PRO A 32 -5.22 10.79 25.80
C PRO A 32 -3.75 11.21 25.92
N GLN A 33 -3.22 11.28 27.14
CA GLN A 33 -1.81 11.63 27.39
C GLN A 33 -0.86 10.57 26.82
N GLN A 34 -1.16 9.29 27.03
CA GLN A 34 -0.35 8.19 26.50
C GLN A 34 -0.47 8.08 24.98
N ALA A 35 -1.67 8.32 24.44
CA ALA A 35 -1.88 8.37 22.99
C ALA A 35 -1.05 9.50 22.36
N ALA A 36 -1.04 10.70 22.95
CA ALA A 36 -0.26 11.83 22.47
C ALA A 36 1.26 11.57 22.52
N GLU A 37 1.76 10.99 23.61
CA GLU A 37 3.19 10.65 23.75
C GLU A 37 3.64 9.66 22.67
N LEU A 38 2.88 8.59 22.44
CA LEU A 38 3.20 7.61 21.42
C LEU A 38 3.04 8.17 20.00
N LYS A 39 2.04 9.02 19.77
CA LYS A 39 1.87 9.70 18.49
C LYS A 39 3.08 10.56 18.16
N GLN A 40 3.60 11.32 19.12
CA GLN A 40 4.81 12.11 18.93
C GLN A 40 6.04 11.24 18.62
N LYS A 41 6.20 10.10 19.31
CA LYS A 41 7.28 9.14 19.04
C LYS A 41 7.18 8.55 17.62
N LEU A 42 5.97 8.19 17.19
CA LEU A 42 5.69 7.70 15.85
C LEU A 42 6.05 8.75 14.80
N GLU A 43 5.56 9.99 14.94
CA GLU A 43 5.85 11.09 14.02
C GLU A 43 7.34 11.38 13.91
N THR A 44 8.03 11.43 15.06
CA THR A 44 9.48 11.65 15.10
C THR A 44 10.23 10.56 14.32
N TYR A 45 9.82 9.30 14.48
CA TYR A 45 10.41 8.18 13.76
C TYR A 45 10.15 8.27 12.25
N LEU A 46 8.92 8.57 11.84
CA LEU A 46 8.54 8.71 10.42
C LEU A 46 9.36 9.82 9.73
N VAL A 47 9.55 10.96 10.41
CA VAL A 47 10.41 12.05 9.94
C VAL A 47 11.85 11.59 9.81
N ALA A 48 12.38 10.86 10.81
CA ALA A 48 13.76 10.41 10.83
C ALA A 48 14.08 9.47 9.65
N ILE A 49 13.15 8.58 9.28
CA ILE A 49 13.32 7.67 8.14
C ILE A 49 12.91 8.27 6.80
N LYS A 50 12.42 9.52 6.79
CA LYS A 50 11.84 10.19 5.61
C LYS A 50 10.76 9.34 4.95
N ALA A 51 9.80 8.86 5.75
CA ALA A 51 8.71 8.03 5.25
C ALA A 51 7.90 8.79 4.18
N ASP A 52 7.60 8.11 3.07
CA ASP A 52 6.67 8.63 2.07
C ASP A 52 5.24 8.63 2.64
N MET A 53 4.60 9.80 2.63
CA MET A 53 3.25 9.96 3.15
C MET A 53 2.21 9.64 2.07
N PRO A 54 1.09 8.99 2.43
CA PRO A 54 0.02 8.72 1.48
C PRO A 54 -0.58 10.03 0.96
N GLN A 55 -1.03 10.00 -0.29
CA GLN A 55 -1.80 11.06 -0.92
C GLN A 55 -3.18 10.50 -1.26
N PRO A 56 -4.27 11.27 -1.11
CA PRO A 56 -5.59 10.85 -1.55
C PRO A 56 -5.56 10.43 -3.02
N ASN A 57 -6.20 9.32 -3.35
CA ASN A 57 -6.34 8.88 -4.74
C ASN A 57 -7.39 9.76 -5.46
N PRO A 58 -7.02 10.56 -6.47
CA PRO A 58 -7.97 11.43 -7.17
C PRO A 58 -9.01 10.65 -7.98
N GLU A 59 -8.74 9.39 -8.31
CA GLU A 59 -9.65 8.53 -9.09
C GLU A 59 -10.58 7.68 -8.20
N TYR A 60 -10.58 7.92 -6.88
CA TYR A 60 -11.45 7.19 -5.96
C TYR A 60 -12.89 7.70 -6.09
N ASP A 61 -13.79 6.80 -6.47
CA ASP A 61 -15.23 7.03 -6.47
C ASP A 61 -15.90 6.08 -5.45
N PRO A 62 -16.53 6.60 -4.38
CA PRO A 62 -17.21 5.79 -3.38
C PRO A 62 -18.45 5.06 -3.92
N ALA A 63 -19.00 5.49 -5.06
CA ALA A 63 -20.17 4.85 -5.68
C ALA A 63 -19.78 3.61 -6.53
N LEU A 64 -18.49 3.43 -6.85
CA LEU A 64 -18.01 2.27 -7.59
C LEU A 64 -17.61 1.13 -6.64
N PRO A 65 -17.96 -0.14 -6.97
CA PRO A 65 -17.48 -1.28 -6.20
C PRO A 65 -15.95 -1.39 -6.32
N ALA A 66 -15.29 -1.93 -5.28
CA ALA A 66 -13.83 -2.06 -5.23
C ALA A 66 -13.22 -2.78 -6.45
N SER A 67 -13.96 -3.70 -7.08
CA SER A 67 -13.56 -4.40 -8.30
C SER A 67 -13.53 -3.53 -9.55
N SER A 68 -14.23 -2.39 -9.54
CA SER A 68 -14.36 -1.43 -10.64
C SER A 68 -13.57 -0.14 -10.43
N GLN A 69 -12.94 0.04 -9.27
CA GLN A 69 -11.99 1.13 -9.05
C GLN A 69 -10.80 0.97 -10.01
N SER A 70 -10.40 2.07 -10.64
CA SER A 70 -9.59 2.05 -11.85
C SER A 70 -8.20 1.41 -11.65
N LYS A 71 -7.94 0.29 -12.36
CA LYS A 71 -6.59 -0.25 -12.59
C LYS A 71 -5.83 0.61 -13.60
N LYS A 72 -5.40 1.82 -13.26
CA LYS A 72 -4.46 2.58 -14.11
C LYS A 72 -3.51 3.45 -13.29
N GLY A 73 -2.41 2.84 -12.85
CA GLY A 73 -1.29 3.55 -12.22
C GLY A 73 -0.01 2.72 -12.25
N GLY A 74 0.64 2.65 -13.42
CA GLY A 74 1.87 1.87 -13.59
C GLY A 74 2.63 2.18 -14.88
N LYS A 75 2.97 3.46 -15.12
CA LYS A 75 3.94 3.84 -16.17
C LYS A 75 5.30 4.08 -15.53
N ARG A 76 6.05 3.00 -15.26
CA ARG A 76 7.50 3.05 -14.99
C ARG A 76 8.24 2.78 -16.31
N GLY A 77 9.25 3.62 -16.58
CA GLY A 77 9.85 3.82 -17.90
C GLY A 77 10.68 2.67 -18.48
N SER A 78 10.77 2.73 -19.81
CA SER A 78 11.77 2.21 -20.74
C SER A 78 13.04 1.55 -20.15
N SER A 79 13.25 0.27 -20.46
CA SER A 79 14.59 -0.28 -20.71
C SER A 79 14.57 -1.06 -22.03
N LYS A 80 15.27 -0.47 -23.00
CA LYS A 80 15.59 -1.03 -24.31
C LYS A 80 16.82 -1.90 -24.14
N THR A 81 16.69 -3.21 -24.22
CA THR A 81 17.84 -4.11 -24.45
C THR A 81 17.47 -5.16 -25.48
N MET A 82 18.18 -5.08 -26.60
CA MET A 82 18.23 -6.03 -27.69
C MET A 82 18.63 -7.42 -27.19
N LEU A 83 17.95 -8.46 -27.65
CA LEU A 83 18.61 -9.75 -27.87
C LEU A 83 18.39 -10.15 -29.34
N LYS A 84 19.53 -10.33 -30.02
CA LYS A 84 19.72 -10.57 -31.45
C LYS A 84 19.99 -12.06 -31.66
N GLY A 85 19.40 -12.64 -32.71
CA GLY A 85 19.75 -13.97 -33.27
C GLY A 85 18.64 -15.01 -33.07
N SER A 86 18.22 -15.83 -34.04
CA SER A 86 18.79 -16.18 -35.36
C SER A 86 17.70 -16.80 -36.24
N LYS A 87 17.77 -16.55 -37.55
CA LYS A 87 16.85 -17.01 -38.61
C LYS A 87 17.05 -18.50 -38.99
N LYS A 88 15.90 -19.20 -39.15
CA LYS A 88 15.50 -20.16 -40.25
C LYS A 88 16.22 -21.54 -40.34
N PRO A 89 15.66 -22.57 -41.03
CA PRO A 89 14.66 -22.52 -42.12
C PRO A 89 13.51 -23.57 -42.15
N LYS A 90 12.62 -23.36 -43.14
CA LYS A 90 11.45 -24.15 -43.58
C LYS A 90 11.82 -25.39 -44.42
N LYS A 91 10.98 -26.44 -44.39
CA LYS A 91 10.66 -27.39 -45.50
C LYS A 91 9.20 -27.86 -45.30
N THR A 92 8.18 -27.40 -46.02
CA THR A 92 7.64 -27.84 -47.33
C THR A 92 7.49 -29.35 -47.53
N LYS A 93 6.24 -29.81 -47.77
CA LYS A 93 5.75 -30.76 -48.81
C LYS A 93 4.20 -30.81 -48.67
N ARG A 94 3.44 -30.15 -49.55
CA ARG A 94 2.83 -30.61 -50.82
C ARG A 94 1.71 -31.68 -50.65
N SER A 95 0.47 -31.19 -50.77
CA SER A 95 -0.66 -31.67 -51.59
C SER A 95 -0.89 -33.18 -51.86
N ALA A 96 -2.16 -33.56 -51.62
CA ALA A 96 -3.06 -34.40 -52.44
C ALA A 96 -2.66 -35.84 -52.80
N SER A 97 -3.50 -36.79 -52.38
CA SER A 97 -4.30 -37.61 -53.28
C SER A 97 -5.53 -38.12 -52.55
#